data_AF-A0AAP0IFM7-F1
#
_entry.id   AF-A0AAP0IFM7-F1
#
_cell.length_a   1.000
_cell.length_b   1.000
_cell.length_c   1.000
_cell.angle_alpha   90.00
_cell.angle_beta   90.00
_cell.angle_gamma   90.00
#
_symmetry.space_group_name_H-M   'P 1'
#
loop_
_entity.id
_entity.type
_entity.pdbx_description
1 polymer ?
#
loop_
_entity_poly.entity_id
_entity_poly.type
_entity_poly.pdbx_seq_one_letter_code
_entity_poly.pdbx_strand_id
1 'polypeptide(L)' 'MVMMGLERLVMALKSKLKGLRPKKAPYDKIDKSESMRVEIRSRKAKRLIQETLKMADSPKTKTYAF' A
#
# COMPACT_ATOMS: atom_id res chain seq x y z
N MET A 1 -23.26 -40.64 -2.84
CA MET A 1 -22.15 -40.57 -1.86
C MET A 1 -20.99 -39.66 -2.29
N VAL A 2 -20.79 -39.37 -3.60
CA VAL A 2 -19.68 -38.53 -4.10
C VAL A 2 -19.89 -37.02 -3.86
N MET A 3 -21.12 -36.52 -3.91
CA MET A 3 -21.46 -35.09 -3.68
C MET A 3 -20.96 -34.54 -2.31
N MET A 4 -21.09 -35.33 -1.23
CA MET A 4 -20.70 -34.90 0.12
C MET A 4 -19.18 -34.69 0.30
N GLY A 5 -18.35 -35.40 -0.47
CA GLY A 5 -16.90 -35.25 -0.40
C GLY A 5 -16.42 -33.94 -1.02
N LEU A 6 -17.03 -33.55 -2.14
CA LEU A 6 -16.70 -32.32 -2.86
C LEU A 6 -17.09 -31.08 -2.04
N GLU A 7 -18.28 -31.11 -1.42
CA GLU A 7 -18.76 -30.05 -0.53
C GLU A 7 -17.80 -29.81 0.65
N ARG A 8 -17.33 -30.88 1.29
CA ARG A 8 -16.35 -30.79 2.39
C ARG A 8 -15.04 -30.16 1.94
N LEU A 9 -14.57 -30.50 0.74
CA LEU A 9 -13.32 -29.97 0.19
C LEU A 9 -13.43 -28.48 -0.13
N VAL A 10 -14.55 -28.06 -0.73
CA VAL A 10 -14.84 -26.64 -1.00
C VAL A 10 -15.00 -25.84 0.29
N MET A 11 -15.65 -26.40 1.32
CA MET A 11 -15.76 -25.75 2.64
C MET A 11 -14.39 -25.58 3.31
N ALA A 12 -13.52 -26.60 3.23
CA ALA A 12 -12.16 -26.54 3.77
C ALA A 12 -11.28 -25.52 3.02
N LEU A 13 -11.44 -25.41 1.70
CA LEU A 13 -10.73 -24.40 0.91
C LEU A 13 -11.24 -22.99 1.24
N LYS A 14 -12.56 -22.81 1.36
CA LYS A 14 -13.19 -21.52 1.68
C LYS A 14 -12.81 -21.02 3.08
N SER A 15 -12.71 -21.91 4.07
CA SER A 15 -12.32 -21.55 5.43
C SER A 15 -10.84 -21.13 5.51
N LYS A 16 -9.94 -21.84 4.82
CA LYS A 16 -8.52 -21.45 4.69
C LYS A 16 -8.36 -20.11 3.97
N LEU A 17 -9.14 -19.89 2.90
CA LEU A 17 -9.11 -18.62 2.16
C LEU A 17 -9.64 -17.45 3.01
N LYS A 18 -10.62 -17.67 3.89
CA LYS A 18 -11.13 -16.65 4.82
C LYS A 18 -10.10 -16.26 5.89
N GLY A 19 -9.28 -17.21 6.34
CA GLY A 19 -8.18 -16.95 7.29
C GLY A 19 -6.98 -16.20 6.68
N LEU A 20 -6.79 -16.31 5.37
CA LEU A 20 -5.72 -15.62 4.62
C LEU A 20 -6.10 -14.20 4.18
N ARG A 21 -7.37 -13.79 4.32
CA ARG A 21 -7.74 -12.40 4.03
C ARG A 21 -7.10 -11.52 5.09
N PRO A 22 -6.27 -10.52 4.69
CA PRO A 22 -5.77 -9.56 5.64
C PRO A 22 -6.97 -8.91 6.30
N LYS A 23 -7.06 -8.99 7.64
CA LYS A 23 -8.02 -8.19 8.38
C LYS A 23 -7.69 -6.75 7.99
N LYS A 24 -8.59 -6.10 7.24
CA LYS A 24 -8.50 -4.66 7.02
C LYS A 24 -8.50 -4.06 8.41
N ALA A 25 -7.34 -3.56 8.87
CA ALA A 25 -7.25 -2.87 10.13
C ALA A 25 -8.32 -1.76 10.07
N PRO A 26 -9.29 -1.74 10.99
CA PRO A 26 -10.17 -0.58 11.09
C PRO A 26 -9.23 0.59 11.35
N TYR A 27 -9.19 1.56 10.43
CA TYR A 27 -8.29 2.72 10.43
C TYR A 27 -7.80 3.04 11.84
N ASP A 28 -6.61 2.52 12.19
CA ASP A 28 -6.05 2.73 13.51
C ASP A 28 -5.84 4.22 13.57
N LYS A 29 -6.64 4.90 14.40
CA LYS A 29 -6.60 6.35 14.52
C LYS A 29 -5.18 6.69 14.93
N ILE A 30 -4.39 7.15 13.96
CA ILE A 30 -2.99 7.48 14.16
C ILE A 30 -2.95 8.56 15.24
N ASP A 31 -2.05 8.41 16.22
CA ASP A 31 -1.87 9.44 17.23
C ASP A 31 -1.59 10.80 16.56
N LYS A 32 -2.03 11.89 17.19
CA LYS A 32 -1.90 13.23 16.61
C LYS A 32 -0.45 13.56 16.23
N SER A 33 0.50 13.06 17.02
CA SER A 33 1.94 13.25 16.81
C SER A 33 2.45 12.50 15.57
N GLU A 34 2.01 11.25 15.40
CA GLU A 34 2.38 10.42 14.25
C GLU A 34 1.73 10.92 12.96
N SER A 35 0.50 11.45 13.04
CA SER A 35 -0.19 12.06 11.89
C SER A 35 0.60 13.24 11.33
N MET A 36 1.14 14.09 12.20
CA MET A 36 1.99 15.22 11.78
C MET A 36 3.32 14.76 11.16
N ARG A 37 3.94 13.70 11.70
CA ARG A 37 5.17 13.12 11.13
C ARG A 37 4.94 12.56 9.74
N VAL A 38 3.84 11.86 9.53
CA VAL A 38 3.45 11.33 8.21
C VAL A 38 3.22 12.46 7.21
N GLU A 39 2.56 13.54 7.64
CA GLU A 39 2.35 14.71 6.79
C GLU A 39 3.66 15.39 6.39
N ILE A 40 4.59 15.61 7.33
CA ILE A 40 5.91 16.19 7.06
C ILE A 40 6.68 15.34 6.04
N ARG A 41 6.68 14.02 6.21
CA ARG A 41 7.31 13.08 5.26
C ARG A 41 6.65 13.15 3.88
N SER A 42 5.32 13.21 3.83
CA SER A 42 4.56 13.34 2.58
C SER A 42 4.90 14.64 1.84
N ARG A 43 4.96 15.77 2.56
CA ARG A 43 5.37 17.07 1.98
C ARG A 43 6.79 17.03 1.44
N LYS A 44 7.75 16.41 2.16
CA LYS A 44 9.13 16.25 1.69
C LYS A 44 9.20 15.42 0.41
N ALA A 45 8.50 14.28 0.36
CA ALA A 45 8.44 13.43 -0.82
C ALA A 45 7.83 14.17 -2.01
N LYS A 46 6.72 14.91 -1.80
CA LYS A 46 6.09 15.72 -2.86
C LYS A 46 7.04 16.79 -3.43
N ARG A 47 7.85 17.45 -2.60
CA ARG A 47 8.84 18.42 -3.06
C ARG A 47 9.89 17.76 -3.97
N LEU A 48 10.44 16.62 -3.55
CA LEU A 48 11.42 15.86 -4.36
C LEU A 48 10.81 15.40 -5.69
N ILE A 49 9.56 14.93 -5.69
CA ILE A 49 8.85 14.57 -6.92
C ILE A 49 8.63 15.78 -7.83
N GLN A 50 8.27 16.94 -7.26
CA GLN A 50 8.11 18.17 -8.05
C GLN A 50 9.43 18.67 -8.64
N GLU A 51 10.53 18.60 -7.88
CA GLU A 51 11.87 18.97 -8.36
C GLU A 51 12.31 18.05 -9.50
N THR A 52 12.18 16.74 -9.32
CA THR A 52 12.50 15.75 -10.36
C THR A 52 11.62 15.91 -11.61
N LEU A 53 10.33 16.18 -11.45
CA LEU A 53 9.42 16.43 -12.57
C LEU A 53 9.81 17.70 -13.35
N LYS A 54 10.08 18.81 -12.67
CA LYS A 54 10.53 20.06 -13.31
C LYS A 54 11.84 19.89 -14.07
N MET A 55 12.76 19.06 -13.55
CA MET A 55 14.01 18.73 -14.24
C MET A 55 13.77 17.88 -15.47
N ALA A 56 12.88 16.88 -15.39
CA ALA A 56 12.52 16.03 -16.53
C ALA A 56 11.88 16.85 -17.67
N ASP A 57 11.02 17.81 -17.32
CA ASP A 57 10.36 18.70 -18.29
C ASP A 57 11.34 19.69 -18.97
N SER A 58 12.49 19.98 -18.33
CA SER A 58 13.55 20.83 -18.89
C SER A 58 14.83 20.03 -19.13
N PRO A 59 15.00 19.41 -20.31
CA PRO A 59 16.17 18.58 -20.63
C PRO A 59 17.49 19.35 -20.68
N LYS A 60 17.48 20.67 -20.47
CA LYS A 60 18.68 21.53 -20.53
C LYS A 60 19.35 21.77 -19.17
N THR A 61 18.74 21.42 -18.04
CA THR A 61 19.29 21.75 -16.71
C THR A 61 19.63 20.50 -15.90
N LYS A 62 20.92 20.13 -15.97
CA LYS A 62 21.69 19.24 -15.08
C LYS A 62 20.96 17.95 -14.63
N THR A 63 21.24 16.87 -15.34
CA THR A 63 21.06 15.50 -14.87
C THR A 63 21.86 15.27 -13.58
N TYR A 64 21.19 14.88 -12.50
CA TYR A 64 21.89 14.32 -11.35
C TYR A 64 22.48 12.97 -11.77
N ALA A 65 23.82 12.91 -11.82
CA ALA A 65 24.53 11.65 -11.76
C ALA A 65 24.37 11.13 -10.32
N PHE A 66 23.74 9.96 -10.18
CA PHE A 66 23.70 9.21 -8.94
C PHE A 66 25.08 8.60 -8.66
#